data_AF-A0A533BDS9-F1
#
_entry.id   AF-A0A533BDS9-F1
#
_cell.length_a   1.000
_cell.length_b   1.000
_cell.length_c   1.000
_cell.angle_alpha   90.00
_cell.angle_beta   90.00
_cell.angle_gamma   90.00
#
_symmetry.space_group_name_H-M   'P 1'
#
loop_
_entity.id
_entity.type
_entity.pdbx_description
1 polymer ?
#
loop_
_entity_poly.entity_id
_entity_poly.type
_entity_poly.pdbx_seq_one_letter_code
_entity_poly.pdbx_strand_id
1 'polypeptide(L)'
;MPTATMTAPPAADRRAGFFVHRVQKGYAAWIGLILFLYSVLFFTLAFYGPHLKPMLTLYVGGSLEERRAAAAEMLMLSETVWVAVPVLFFGAVIFSLVLTRRVASPLYRLDESIQKWAKGNLSWRIGFRASDRLDDLSEAANHVLENIEQSFACIQRHNHAIQAALSKMEGHGQSAHTEARQATEDIAMVLKQFEFKKTI
;
A
#
# COMPACT_ATOMS: atom_id res chain seq x y z
N MET A 1 -43.42 6.16 41.73
CA MET A 1 -42.95 6.30 40.34
C MET A 1 -41.45 6.06 40.33
N PRO A 2 -40.96 5.00 39.66
CA PRO A 2 -39.54 4.68 39.63
C PRO A 2 -38.84 5.48 38.52
N THR A 3 -37.78 6.19 38.89
CA THR A 3 -36.90 6.92 37.97
C THR A 3 -35.97 5.93 37.28
N ALA A 4 -36.10 5.78 35.96
CA ALA A 4 -35.22 4.94 35.16
C ALA A 4 -33.86 5.62 34.98
N THR A 5 -32.81 5.06 35.59
CA THR A 5 -31.43 5.43 35.33
C THR A 5 -30.98 4.74 34.03
N MET A 6 -30.85 5.48 32.93
CA MET A 6 -30.19 4.99 31.72
C MET A 6 -28.70 4.82 31.98
N THR A 7 -28.24 3.58 32.10
CA THR A 7 -26.83 3.21 32.04
C THR A 7 -26.30 3.37 30.60
N ALA A 8 -25.31 4.24 30.42
CA ALA A 8 -24.56 4.36 29.17
C ALA A 8 -23.73 3.07 28.89
N PRO A 9 -23.56 2.65 27.62
CA PRO A 9 -22.77 1.47 27.30
C PRO A 9 -21.26 1.70 27.48
N PRO A 10 -20.48 0.64 27.78
CA PRO A 10 -19.07 0.75 28.15
C PRO A 10 -18.19 1.07 26.94
N ALA A 11 -17.26 2.01 27.14
CA ALA A 11 -16.25 2.43 26.17
C ALA A 11 -15.21 1.33 25.91
N ALA A 12 -15.50 0.43 24.98
CA ALA A 12 -14.60 -0.63 24.57
C ALA A 12 -14.35 -0.59 23.05
N ASP A 13 -13.64 0.44 22.55
CA ASP A 13 -12.79 0.28 21.35
C ASP A 13 -11.81 1.45 21.11
N ARG A 14 -11.11 1.91 22.16
CA ARG A 14 -10.17 3.05 22.05
C ARG A 14 -8.69 2.65 21.99
N ARG A 15 -8.38 1.36 21.81
CA ARG A 15 -7.01 0.82 21.90
C ARG A 15 -6.38 0.40 20.56
N ALA A 16 -7.13 0.41 19.45
CA ALA A 16 -6.61 0.01 18.14
C ALA A 16 -5.74 1.06 17.42
N GLY A 17 -5.67 2.30 17.91
CA GLY A 17 -4.93 3.38 17.24
C GLY A 17 -3.42 3.44 17.52
N PHE A 18 -2.92 2.70 18.52
CA PHE A 18 -1.53 2.88 18.99
C PHE A 18 -0.50 1.99 18.28
N PHE A 19 -0.93 0.84 17.71
CA PHE A 19 0.00 -0.12 17.10
C PHE A 19 0.41 0.24 15.66
N VAL A 20 -0.43 1.00 14.94
CA VAL A 20 -0.22 1.34 13.51
C VAL A 20 0.91 2.38 13.31
N HIS A 21 1.30 3.10 14.36
CA HIS A 21 2.24 4.23 14.24
C HIS A 21 3.73 3.85 14.17
N ARG A 22 4.12 2.62 14.59
CA ARG A 22 5.56 2.21 14.65
C ARG A 22 6.10 1.73 13.30
N VAL A 23 5.27 1.02 12.54
CA VAL A 23 5.61 0.53 11.19
C VAL A 23 5.70 1.69 10.20
N GLN A 24 4.83 2.69 10.37
CA GLN A 24 4.76 3.92 9.58
C GLN A 24 6.05 4.75 9.58
N LYS A 25 6.71 4.91 10.74
CA LYS A 25 7.99 5.65 10.84
C LYS A 25 9.15 4.89 10.20
N GLY A 26 9.12 3.55 10.27
CA GLY A 26 10.15 2.70 9.70
C GLY A 26 10.22 2.83 8.18
N TYR A 27 9.10 2.60 7.49
CA TYR A 27 9.07 2.64 6.02
C TYR A 27 9.25 4.05 5.44
N ALA A 28 8.63 5.07 6.04
CA ALA A 28 8.84 6.45 5.58
C ALA A 28 10.30 6.89 5.76
N ALA A 29 10.95 6.49 6.87
CA ALA A 29 12.37 6.74 7.07
C ALA A 29 13.24 5.94 6.10
N TRP A 30 12.92 4.68 5.82
CA TRP A 30 13.67 3.83 4.88
C TRP A 30 13.54 4.30 3.43
N ILE A 31 12.34 4.67 2.98
CA ILE A 31 12.10 5.25 1.65
C ILE A 31 12.80 6.59 1.54
N GLY A 32 12.69 7.45 2.56
CA GLY A 32 13.41 8.72 2.62
C GLY A 32 14.93 8.53 2.59
N LEU A 33 15.46 7.51 3.27
CA LEU A 33 16.89 7.15 3.27
C LEU A 33 17.35 6.66 1.90
N ILE A 34 16.61 5.74 1.27
CA ILE A 34 16.90 5.26 -0.08
C ILE A 34 16.89 6.43 -1.08
N LEU A 35 15.89 7.31 -0.99
CA LEU A 35 15.80 8.49 -1.86
C LEU A 35 16.92 9.49 -1.61
N PHE A 36 17.33 9.68 -0.36
CA PHE A 36 18.49 10.48 -0.01
C PHE A 36 19.76 9.89 -0.61
N LEU A 37 19.98 8.57 -0.49
CA LEU A 37 21.12 7.89 -1.09
C LEU A 37 21.13 8.01 -2.62
N TYR A 38 19.97 7.86 -3.28
CA TYR A 38 19.84 8.10 -4.73
C TYR A 38 20.15 9.56 -5.11
N SER A 39 19.72 10.51 -4.29
CA SER A 39 19.99 11.92 -4.52
C SER A 39 21.46 12.26 -4.36
N VAL A 40 22.13 11.69 -3.36
CA VAL A 40 23.58 11.83 -3.15
C VAL A 40 24.35 11.17 -4.30
N LEU A 41 23.93 10.00 -4.75
CA LEU A 41 24.55 9.32 -5.89
C LEU A 41 24.39 10.14 -7.17
N PHE A 42 23.19 10.63 -7.45
CA PHE A 42 22.90 11.49 -8.60
C PHE A 42 23.69 12.80 -8.54
N PHE A 43 23.75 13.44 -7.38
CA PHE A 43 24.55 14.63 -7.13
C PHE A 43 26.04 14.36 -7.39
N THR A 44 26.56 13.26 -6.86
CA THR A 44 27.95 12.85 -7.07
C THR A 44 28.22 12.65 -8.57
N LEU A 45 27.32 11.97 -9.29
CA LEU A 45 27.50 11.71 -10.71
C LEU A 45 27.39 12.99 -11.56
N ALA A 46 26.43 13.87 -11.25
CA ALA A 46 26.22 15.15 -11.93
C ALA A 46 27.35 16.15 -11.65
N PHE A 47 27.96 16.07 -10.47
CA PHE A 47 29.09 16.92 -10.08
C PHE A 47 30.42 16.41 -10.66
N TYR A 48 30.72 15.13 -10.49
CA TYR A 48 31.98 14.55 -10.94
C TYR A 48 32.02 14.34 -12.45
N GLY A 49 30.90 14.04 -13.12
CA GLY A 49 30.85 13.78 -14.56
C GLY A 49 31.47 14.91 -15.40
N PRO A 50 31.01 16.16 -15.25
CA PRO A 50 31.59 17.31 -15.96
C PRO A 50 33.04 17.63 -15.55
N HIS A 51 33.46 17.31 -14.32
CA HIS A 51 34.81 17.61 -13.80
C HIS A 51 35.83 16.50 -14.12
N LEU A 52 35.38 15.31 -14.51
CA LEU A 52 36.23 14.14 -14.76
C LEU A 52 37.20 14.37 -15.92
N LYS A 53 36.71 14.97 -17.01
CA LYS A 53 37.49 15.24 -18.22
C LYS A 53 38.63 16.24 -17.96
N PRO A 54 38.40 17.47 -17.44
CA PRO A 54 39.47 18.43 -17.17
C PRO A 54 40.46 17.92 -16.11
N MET A 55 39.98 17.21 -15.08
CA MET A 55 40.86 16.63 -14.04
C MET A 55 41.82 15.59 -14.63
N LEU A 56 41.33 14.69 -15.49
CA LEU A 56 42.16 13.66 -16.12
C LEU A 56 43.19 14.27 -17.06
N THR A 57 42.80 15.28 -17.85
CA THR A 57 43.73 16.01 -18.73
C THR A 57 44.78 16.81 -17.97
N LEU A 58 44.48 17.27 -16.75
CA LEU A 58 45.47 17.97 -15.91
C LEU A 58 46.57 17.03 -15.39
N TYR A 59 46.21 15.78 -15.10
CA TYR A 59 47.12 14.77 -14.53
C TYR A 59 47.87 13.96 -15.61
N VAL A 60 47.21 13.66 -16.74
CA VAL A 60 47.74 12.82 -17.83
C VAL A 60 48.23 13.65 -19.03
N GLY A 61 47.80 14.92 -19.16
CA GLY A 61 48.19 15.79 -20.27
C GLY A 61 49.70 16.00 -20.34
N GLY A 62 50.28 15.72 -21.51
CA GLY A 62 51.72 15.77 -21.75
C GLY A 62 52.23 17.18 -22.03
N SER A 63 51.40 18.06 -22.59
CA SER A 63 51.79 19.43 -22.96
C SER A 63 51.31 20.49 -21.96
N LEU A 64 52.07 21.58 -21.85
CA LEU A 64 51.73 22.71 -20.97
C LEU A 64 50.45 23.44 -21.43
N GLU A 65 50.16 23.42 -22.74
CA GLU A 65 48.96 24.00 -23.34
C GLU A 65 47.69 23.21 -22.98
N GLU A 66 47.73 21.87 -23.04
CA GLU A 66 46.60 21.01 -22.63
C GLU A 66 46.26 21.20 -21.15
N ARG A 67 47.27 21.33 -20.29
CA ARG A 67 47.08 21.60 -18.86
C ARG A 67 46.48 22.97 -18.59
N ARG A 68 46.86 24.00 -19.36
CA ARG A 68 46.29 25.35 -19.27
C ARG A 68 44.84 25.39 -19.71
N ALA A 69 44.51 24.74 -20.83
CA ALA A 69 43.14 24.64 -21.32
C ALA A 69 42.22 23.93 -20.31
N ALA A 70 42.69 22.82 -19.75
CA ALA A 70 41.97 22.09 -18.71
C ALA A 70 41.77 22.91 -17.42
N ALA A 71 42.77 23.69 -17.00
CA ALA A 71 42.66 24.58 -15.85
C ALA A 71 41.63 25.70 -16.07
N ALA A 72 41.59 26.29 -17.27
CA ALA A 72 40.60 27.30 -17.63
C ALA A 72 39.17 26.74 -17.67
N GLU A 73 39.00 25.54 -18.22
CA GLU A 73 37.71 24.83 -18.24
C GLU A 73 37.24 24.52 -16.80
N MET A 74 38.15 24.07 -15.94
CA MET A 74 37.87 23.81 -14.52
C MET A 74 37.51 25.08 -13.73
N LEU A 75 38.11 26.22 -14.06
CA LEU A 75 37.81 27.50 -13.43
C LEU A 75 36.40 27.98 -13.79
N MET A 76 36.02 27.90 -15.09
CA MET A 76 34.68 28.21 -15.58
C MET A 76 33.60 27.33 -14.92
N LEU A 77 33.87 26.04 -14.77
CA LEU A 77 32.93 25.12 -14.11
C LEU A 77 32.78 25.46 -12.62
N SER A 78 33.86 25.81 -11.93
CA SER A 78 33.81 26.14 -10.50
C SER A 78 32.95 27.37 -10.17
N GLU A 79 32.88 28.34 -11.10
CA GLU A 79 32.04 29.53 -10.97
C GLU A 79 30.54 29.23 -11.10
N THR A 80 30.16 28.10 -11.70
CA THR A 80 28.74 27.67 -11.78
C THR A 80 28.37 26.72 -10.62
N VAL A 81 29.36 26.01 -10.09
CA VAL A 81 29.19 24.98 -9.04
C VAL A 81 28.59 25.55 -7.76
N TRP A 82 29.01 26.72 -7.29
CA TRP A 82 28.55 27.26 -6.01
C TRP A 82 27.04 27.57 -5.99
N VAL A 83 26.43 27.83 -7.16
CA VAL A 83 24.97 27.98 -7.31
C VAL A 83 24.31 26.62 -7.52
N ALA A 84 24.92 25.74 -8.32
CA ALA A 84 24.37 24.42 -8.62
C ALA A 84 24.25 23.53 -7.36
N VAL A 85 25.20 23.61 -6.44
CA VAL A 85 25.22 22.80 -5.20
C VAL A 85 23.97 23.01 -4.33
N PRO A 86 23.64 24.24 -3.89
CA PRO A 86 22.44 24.46 -3.09
C PRO A 86 21.15 24.16 -3.89
N VAL A 87 21.09 24.53 -5.17
CA VAL A 87 19.90 24.26 -6.00
C VAL A 87 19.62 22.77 -6.12
N LEU A 88 20.66 21.96 -6.38
CA LEU A 88 20.53 20.51 -6.47
C LEU A 88 20.25 19.89 -5.10
N PHE A 89 20.88 20.38 -4.03
CA PHE A 89 20.65 19.90 -2.67
C PHE A 89 19.20 20.14 -2.23
N PHE A 90 18.72 21.39 -2.32
CA PHE A 90 17.34 21.71 -1.97
C PHE A 90 16.35 21.04 -2.91
N GLY A 91 16.66 20.96 -4.21
CA GLY A 91 15.87 20.22 -5.19
C GLY A 91 15.68 18.76 -4.80
N ALA A 92 16.76 18.06 -4.45
CA ALA A 92 16.73 16.69 -3.98
C ALA A 92 15.94 16.51 -2.67
N VAL A 93 16.15 17.39 -1.69
CA VAL A 93 15.42 17.36 -0.41
C VAL A 93 13.92 17.55 -0.64
N ILE A 94 13.53 18.56 -1.41
CA ILE A 94 12.13 18.84 -1.73
C ILE A 94 11.53 17.68 -2.51
N PHE A 95 12.22 17.18 -3.53
CA PHE A 95 11.77 16.04 -4.34
C PHE A 95 11.55 14.79 -3.48
N SER A 96 12.50 14.46 -2.61
CA SER A 96 12.39 13.33 -1.67
C SER A 96 11.20 13.47 -0.73
N LEU A 97 10.99 14.66 -0.15
CA LEU A 97 9.86 14.94 0.75
C LEU A 97 8.52 14.82 0.01
N VAL A 98 8.42 15.38 -1.20
CA VAL A 98 7.21 15.31 -2.02
C VAL A 98 6.89 13.87 -2.41
N LEU A 99 7.89 13.13 -2.88
CA LEU A 99 7.71 11.74 -3.33
C LEU A 99 7.32 10.83 -2.15
N THR A 100 7.98 10.98 -1.00
CA THR A 100 7.65 10.23 0.21
C THR A 100 6.20 10.46 0.63
N ARG A 101 5.73 11.72 0.63
CA ARG A 101 4.33 12.04 0.97
C ARG A 101 3.34 11.45 -0.04
N ARG A 102 3.69 11.48 -1.32
CA ARG A 102 2.83 10.97 -2.40
C ARG A 102 2.65 9.45 -2.35
N VAL A 103 3.67 8.70 -1.94
CA VAL A 103 3.60 7.22 -1.87
C VAL A 103 3.08 6.73 -0.51
N ALA A 104 3.47 7.38 0.59
CA ALA A 104 3.05 6.95 1.92
C ALA A 104 1.53 7.09 2.15
N SER A 105 0.91 8.12 1.57
CA SER A 105 -0.53 8.36 1.74
C SER A 105 -1.43 7.26 1.14
N PRO A 106 -1.26 6.81 -0.12
CA PRO A 106 -2.05 5.71 -0.66
C PRO A 106 -1.74 4.40 0.06
N LEU A 107 -0.48 4.14 0.43
CA LEU A 107 -0.13 2.91 1.16
C LEU A 107 -0.85 2.82 2.51
N TYR A 108 -1.01 3.96 3.20
CA TYR A 108 -1.79 4.04 4.43
C TYR A 108 -3.27 3.71 4.21
N ARG A 109 -3.88 4.24 3.14
CA ARG A 109 -5.28 3.94 2.80
C ARG A 109 -5.50 2.46 2.49
N LEU A 110 -4.51 1.83 1.87
CA LEU A 110 -4.52 0.39 1.61
C LEU A 110 -4.46 -0.39 2.92
N ASP A 111 -3.53 -0.09 3.82
CA ASP A 111 -3.41 -0.74 5.12
C ASP A 111 -4.70 -0.57 5.96
N GLU A 112 -5.26 0.63 6.02
CA GLU A 112 -6.53 0.89 6.72
C GLU A 112 -7.68 0.05 6.13
N SER A 113 -7.75 -0.07 4.80
CA SER A 113 -8.78 -0.86 4.13
C SER A 113 -8.62 -2.34 4.42
N ILE A 114 -7.39 -2.88 4.35
CA ILE A 114 -7.09 -4.26 4.69
C ILE A 114 -7.44 -4.56 6.15
N GLN A 115 -7.14 -3.64 7.08
CA GLN A 115 -7.52 -3.81 8.48
C GLN A 115 -9.04 -3.82 8.68
N LYS A 116 -9.80 -3.02 7.92
CA LYS A 116 -11.28 -3.08 7.96
C LYS A 116 -11.80 -4.41 7.44
N TRP A 117 -11.22 -4.93 6.35
CA TRP A 117 -11.57 -6.25 5.81
C TRP A 117 -11.23 -7.38 6.78
N ALA A 118 -10.07 -7.31 7.44
CA ALA A 118 -9.65 -8.27 8.46
C ALA A 118 -10.59 -8.28 9.69
N LYS A 119 -11.24 -7.14 9.99
CA LYS A 119 -12.27 -7.04 11.03
C LYS A 119 -13.66 -7.55 10.57
N GLY A 120 -13.78 -8.05 9.34
CA GLY A 120 -15.02 -8.58 8.77
C GLY A 120 -15.91 -7.52 8.12
N ASN A 121 -15.47 -6.26 8.00
CA ASN A 121 -16.22 -5.24 7.28
C ASN A 121 -15.93 -5.32 5.78
N LEU A 122 -16.61 -6.24 5.10
CA LEU A 122 -16.48 -6.46 3.65
C LEU A 122 -17.17 -5.36 2.82
N SER A 123 -18.11 -4.61 3.41
CA SER A 123 -18.80 -3.51 2.71
C SER A 123 -17.92 -2.29 2.48
N TRP A 124 -16.74 -2.23 3.10
CA TRP A 124 -15.78 -1.15 2.89
C TRP A 124 -15.09 -1.31 1.53
N ARG A 125 -15.35 -0.40 0.59
CA ARG A 125 -14.67 -0.35 -0.71
C ARG A 125 -13.44 0.57 -0.64
N ILE A 126 -12.34 0.13 -1.26
CA ILE A 126 -11.11 0.92 -1.35
C ILE A 126 -11.20 1.90 -2.52
N GLY A 127 -10.74 3.13 -2.31
CA GLY A 127 -10.68 4.16 -3.33
C GLY A 127 -9.44 5.05 -3.18
N PHE A 128 -8.68 5.15 -4.25
CA PHE A 128 -7.52 6.04 -4.35
C PHE A 128 -7.90 7.37 -5.02
N ARG A 129 -7.03 8.38 -4.92
CA ARG A 129 -7.21 9.62 -5.66
C ARG A 129 -6.63 9.44 -7.06
N ALA A 130 -7.20 10.11 -8.06
CA ALA A 130 -6.69 10.08 -9.44
C ALA A 130 -5.20 10.47 -9.56
N SER A 131 -4.69 11.26 -8.61
CA SER A 131 -3.26 11.62 -8.51
C SER A 131 -2.33 10.44 -8.25
N ASP A 132 -2.85 9.35 -7.70
CA ASP A 132 -2.06 8.23 -7.19
C ASP A 132 -1.87 7.15 -8.27
N ARG A 133 -2.63 7.19 -9.38
CA ARG A 133 -2.60 6.21 -10.50
C ARG A 133 -2.71 4.75 -10.03
N LEU A 134 -3.49 4.51 -8.97
CA LEU A 134 -3.74 3.19 -8.38
C LEU A 134 -5.19 2.74 -8.59
N ASP A 135 -5.87 3.31 -9.59
CA ASP A 135 -7.29 3.05 -9.84
C ASP A 135 -7.50 1.56 -10.19
N ASP A 136 -6.65 0.99 -11.04
CA ASP A 136 -6.64 -0.44 -11.38
C ASP A 136 -6.51 -1.35 -10.14
N LEU A 137 -5.67 -0.94 -9.17
CA LEU A 137 -5.48 -1.69 -7.92
C LEU A 137 -6.74 -1.63 -7.06
N SER A 138 -7.38 -0.47 -6.95
CA SER A 138 -8.65 -0.37 -6.23
C SER A 138 -9.76 -1.16 -6.90
N GLU A 139 -9.83 -1.17 -8.23
CA GLU A 139 -10.81 -1.93 -8.99
C GLU A 139 -10.64 -3.43 -8.76
N ALA A 140 -9.41 -3.94 -8.94
CA ALA A 140 -9.10 -5.34 -8.70
C ALA A 140 -9.41 -5.76 -7.25
N ALA A 141 -9.04 -4.94 -6.27
CA ALA A 141 -9.31 -5.24 -4.86
C ALA A 141 -10.80 -5.24 -4.53
N ASN A 142 -11.57 -4.29 -5.08
CA ASN A 142 -13.01 -4.22 -4.89
C ASN A 142 -13.73 -5.40 -5.57
N HIS A 143 -13.26 -5.84 -6.74
CA HIS A 143 -13.79 -7.03 -7.42
C HIS A 143 -13.57 -8.31 -6.60
N VAL A 144 -12.39 -8.46 -5.97
CA VAL A 144 -12.14 -9.58 -5.05
C VAL A 144 -13.10 -9.55 -3.87
N LEU A 145 -13.31 -8.36 -3.28
CA LEU A 145 -14.25 -8.18 -2.18
C LEU A 145 -15.68 -8.55 -2.57
N GLU A 146 -16.10 -8.16 -3.76
CA GLU A 146 -17.44 -8.45 -4.27
C GLU A 146 -17.67 -9.95 -4.45
N ASN A 147 -16.68 -10.67 -4.98
CA ASN A 147 -16.74 -12.13 -5.06
C ASN A 147 -16.87 -12.76 -3.67
N ILE A 148 -16.11 -12.27 -2.69
CA ILE A 148 -16.18 -12.75 -1.31
C ILE A 148 -17.58 -12.48 -0.71
N GLU A 149 -18.11 -11.27 -0.88
CA GLU A 149 -19.47 -10.90 -0.42
C GLU A 149 -20.54 -11.80 -1.04
N GLN A 150 -20.47 -12.04 -2.35
CA GLN A 150 -21.41 -12.91 -3.06
C GLN A 150 -21.35 -14.36 -2.56
N SER A 151 -20.15 -14.90 -2.33
CA SER A 151 -19.97 -16.24 -1.79
C SER A 151 -20.53 -16.37 -0.37
N PHE A 152 -20.28 -15.39 0.51
CA PHE A 152 -20.87 -15.39 1.85
C PHE A 152 -22.40 -15.28 1.82
N ALA A 153 -22.95 -14.42 0.96
CA ALA A 153 -24.40 -14.31 0.78
C ALA A 153 -25.03 -15.60 0.23
N CYS A 154 -24.31 -16.34 -0.62
CA CYS A 154 -24.71 -17.67 -1.09
C CYS A 154 -24.75 -18.69 0.06
N ILE A 155 -23.65 -18.78 0.82
CA ILE A 155 -23.54 -19.68 1.98
C ILE A 155 -24.62 -19.38 3.02
N GLN A 156 -24.90 -18.11 3.31
CA GLN A 156 -25.92 -17.72 4.28
C GLN A 156 -27.33 -18.09 3.81
N ARG A 157 -27.67 -17.88 2.52
CA ARG A 157 -28.95 -18.30 1.93
C ARG A 157 -29.15 -19.81 2.04
N HIS A 158 -28.13 -20.60 1.70
CA HIS A 158 -28.20 -22.05 1.80
C HIS A 158 -28.26 -22.54 3.24
N ASN A 159 -27.56 -21.90 4.19
CA ASN A 159 -27.70 -22.20 5.62
C ASN A 159 -29.13 -21.97 6.11
N HIS A 160 -29.76 -20.86 5.72
CA HIS A 160 -31.17 -20.61 6.06
C HIS A 160 -32.11 -21.65 5.42
N ALA A 161 -31.85 -22.06 4.17
CA ALA A 161 -32.62 -23.11 3.50
C ALA A 161 -32.49 -24.46 4.24
N ILE A 162 -31.29 -24.83 4.68
CA ILE A 162 -31.06 -26.05 5.47
C ILE A 162 -31.77 -25.96 6.82
N GLN A 163 -31.68 -24.83 7.53
CA GLN A 163 -32.39 -24.66 8.81
C GLN A 163 -33.92 -24.72 8.65
N ALA A 164 -34.46 -24.15 7.58
CA ALA A 164 -35.88 -24.21 7.26
C ALA A 164 -36.33 -25.63 6.84
N ALA A 165 -35.47 -26.38 6.14
CA ALA A 165 -35.74 -27.78 5.80
C ALA A 165 -35.71 -28.66 7.06
N LEU A 166 -34.74 -28.44 7.97
CA LEU A 166 -34.63 -29.16 9.24
C LEU A 166 -35.87 -28.93 10.14
N SER A 167 -36.38 -27.70 10.23
CA SER A 167 -37.61 -27.43 11.00
C SER A 167 -38.86 -28.02 10.35
N LYS A 168 -38.89 -28.17 9.02
CA LYS A 168 -39.97 -28.90 8.31
C LYS A 168 -39.84 -30.42 8.43
N MET A 169 -38.63 -30.96 8.61
CA MET A 169 -38.39 -32.40 8.78
C MET A 169 -39.01 -32.96 10.07
N GLU A 170 -39.20 -32.13 11.10
CA GLU A 170 -39.95 -32.50 12.31
C GLU A 170 -41.44 -32.82 12.02
N GLY A 171 -41.94 -32.56 10.80
CA GLY A 171 -43.35 -32.73 10.39
C GLY A 171 -43.66 -33.78 9.31
N HIS A 172 -42.70 -34.57 8.81
CA HIS A 172 -42.77 -35.49 7.65
C HIS A 172 -42.57 -34.84 6.26
N GLY A 173 -41.56 -35.29 5.50
CA GLY A 173 -41.46 -34.96 4.08
C GLY A 173 -40.14 -35.31 3.39
N GLN A 174 -40.20 -36.20 2.39
CA GLN A 174 -39.09 -36.56 1.50
C GLN A 174 -38.54 -35.36 0.71
N SER A 175 -39.37 -34.33 0.49
CA SER A 175 -38.99 -33.05 -0.15
C SER A 175 -37.96 -32.25 0.66
N ALA A 176 -38.01 -32.31 2.00
CA ALA A 176 -37.08 -31.56 2.85
C ALA A 176 -35.66 -32.15 2.80
N HIS A 177 -35.55 -33.47 2.63
CA HIS A 177 -34.26 -34.14 2.42
C HIS A 177 -33.60 -33.72 1.10
N THR A 178 -34.38 -33.58 0.03
CA THR A 178 -33.86 -33.14 -1.27
C THR A 178 -33.38 -31.68 -1.22
N GLU A 179 -34.14 -30.80 -0.56
CA GLU A 179 -33.80 -29.37 -0.41
C GLU A 179 -32.52 -29.18 0.43
N ALA A 180 -32.37 -29.91 1.54
CA ALA A 180 -31.17 -29.88 2.36
C ALA A 180 -29.93 -30.44 1.63
N ARG A 181 -30.11 -31.51 0.83
CA ARG A 181 -29.02 -32.09 0.04
C ARG A 181 -28.52 -31.13 -1.03
N GLN A 182 -29.44 -30.49 -1.76
CA GLN A 182 -29.10 -29.52 -2.78
C GLN A 182 -28.35 -28.31 -2.20
N ALA A 183 -28.82 -27.76 -1.08
CA ALA A 183 -28.13 -26.66 -0.40
C ALA A 183 -26.71 -27.03 0.08
N THR A 184 -26.49 -28.29 0.46
CA THR A 184 -25.16 -28.79 0.85
C THR A 184 -24.23 -28.91 -0.37
N GLU A 185 -24.75 -29.37 -1.51
CA GLU A 185 -24.01 -29.45 -2.78
C GLU A 185 -23.64 -28.06 -3.30
N ASP A 186 -24.55 -27.08 -3.20
CA ASP A 186 -24.30 -25.70 -3.60
C ASP A 186 -23.22 -25.03 -2.71
N ILE A 187 -23.28 -25.22 -1.40
CA ILE A 187 -22.20 -24.78 -0.48
C ILE A 187 -20.88 -25.44 -0.85
N ALA A 188 -20.87 -26.75 -1.12
CA ALA A 188 -19.65 -27.46 -1.52
C ALA A 188 -19.07 -26.91 -2.84
N MET A 189 -19.92 -26.47 -3.78
CA MET A 189 -19.49 -25.84 -5.01
C MET A 189 -18.85 -24.46 -4.76
N VAL A 190 -19.47 -23.63 -3.92
CA VAL A 190 -18.90 -22.32 -3.53
C VAL A 190 -17.55 -22.52 -2.82
N LEU A 191 -17.45 -23.49 -1.92
CA LEU A 191 -16.19 -23.78 -1.22
C LEU A 191 -15.08 -24.27 -2.16
N LYS A 192 -15.39 -24.95 -3.27
CA LYS A 192 -14.39 -25.32 -4.28
C LYS A 192 -13.78 -24.14 -5.02
N GLN A 193 -14.44 -22.97 -5.02
CA GLN A 193 -13.90 -21.76 -5.64
C GLN A 193 -12.77 -21.13 -4.81
N PHE A 194 -12.65 -21.50 -3.53
CA PHE A 194 -11.62 -20.99 -2.63
C PHE A 194 -10.58 -22.07 -2.33
N GLU A 195 -9.30 -21.72 -2.49
CA GLU A 195 -8.22 -22.57 -1.99
C GLU A 195 -8.04 -22.35 -0.49
N PHE A 196 -8.50 -23.32 0.30
CA PHE A 196 -8.29 -23.30 1.74
C PHE A 196 -6.98 -23.98 2.12
N LYS A 197 -6.24 -23.37 3.06
CA LYS A 197 -5.10 -24.03 3.68
C LYS A 197 -5.59 -25.26 4.45
N LYS A 198 -5.11 -26.45 4.07
CA LYS A 198 -5.39 -27.70 4.79
C LYS A 198 -4.78 -27.58 6.19
N THR A 199 -5.62 -27.38 7.19
CA THR A 199 -5.16 -27.38 8.59
C THR A 199 -5.01 -28.84 8.97
N ILE A 200 -3.75 -29.28 9.12
CA ILE A 200 -3.38 -30.63 9.60
C ILE A 200 -3.65 -30.67 11.10
#